data_AF-A0A7S2XPR4-F1
#
_entry.id   AF-A0A7S2XPR4-F1
#
_cell.length_a   1.000
_cell.length_b   1.000
_cell.length_c   1.000
_cell.angle_alpha   90.00
_cell.angle_beta   90.00
_cell.angle_gamma   90.00
#
_symmetry.space_group_name_H-M   'P 1'
#
loop_
_entity.id
_entity.type
_entity.pdbx_description
1 polymer ?
#
loop_
_entity_poly.entity_id
_entity_poly.type
_entity_poly.pdbx_seq_one_letter_code
_entity_poly.pdbx_strand_id
1 'polypeptide(L)'
;NREEQNEVAENAIKCGAATAITSGSFSSENNNSTIPIFVTADNSDTVDYVLNKFSNSTRLNVTSGGTKKIHLAFSQFNTPEGFYPAFVDLWLLGMAKCLVHGIGGYGSLGGALGGGECIFEHRKKDGTLKGILSKCNKIE
;
A
#
# COMPACT_ATOMS: atom_id res chain seq x y z
N ASN A 1 -9.60 9.17 13.51
CA ASN A 1 -8.62 10.04 14.21
C ASN A 1 -7.34 10.13 13.34
N ARG A 2 -6.62 11.26 13.26
CA ARG A 2 -5.37 11.37 12.44
C ARG A 2 -4.28 10.43 12.94
N GLU A 3 -4.16 10.25 14.25
CA GLU A 3 -3.17 9.36 14.86
C GLU A 3 -3.42 7.89 14.47
N GLU A 4 -4.68 7.47 14.50
CA GLU A 4 -5.11 6.15 14.05
C GLU A 4 -4.83 5.92 12.55
N GLN A 5 -5.06 6.92 11.69
CA GLN A 5 -4.73 6.82 10.26
C GLN A 5 -3.23 6.63 10.05
N ASN A 6 -2.41 7.35 10.81
CA ASN A 6 -0.95 7.22 10.77
C ASN A 6 -0.51 5.82 11.22
N GLU A 7 -1.08 5.29 12.30
CA GLU A 7 -0.78 3.94 12.79
C GLU A 7 -1.12 2.87 11.74
N VAL A 8 -2.30 2.98 11.12
CA VAL A 8 -2.74 2.08 10.05
C VAL A 8 -1.77 2.11 8.87
N ALA A 9 -1.34 3.32 8.46
CA ALA A 9 -0.41 3.50 7.36
C ALA A 9 0.98 2.95 7.68
N GLU A 10 1.50 3.19 8.88
CA GLU A 10 2.77 2.61 9.33
C GLU A 10 2.70 1.07 9.33
N ASN A 11 1.58 0.48 9.77
CA ASN A 11 1.42 -0.97 9.76
C ASN A 11 1.46 -1.55 8.34
N ALA A 12 0.86 -0.84 7.37
CA ALA A 12 0.89 -1.25 5.96
C ALA A 12 2.33 -1.31 5.42
N ILE A 13 3.14 -0.29 5.70
CA ILE A 13 4.55 -0.23 5.25
C ILE A 13 5.39 -1.31 5.91
N LYS A 14 5.26 -1.50 7.23
CA LYS A 14 5.98 -2.55 7.96
C LYS A 14 5.61 -3.95 7.45
N CYS A 15 4.34 -4.17 7.16
CA CYS A 15 3.83 -5.39 6.53
C CYS A 15 4.43 -5.60 5.12
N GLY A 16 4.47 -4.55 4.30
CA GLY A 16 5.05 -4.59 2.95
C GLY A 16 6.54 -4.92 2.97
N ALA A 17 7.30 -4.30 3.87
CA ALA A 17 8.72 -4.59 4.05
C ALA A 17 8.97 -6.03 4.50
N ALA A 18 8.21 -6.54 5.47
CA ALA A 18 8.31 -7.93 5.92
C ALA A 18 7.95 -8.92 4.81
N THR A 19 6.96 -8.59 4.00
CA THR A 19 6.54 -9.39 2.85
C THR A 19 7.63 -9.45 1.78
N ALA A 20 8.24 -8.31 1.42
CA ALA A 20 9.30 -8.26 0.41
C ALA A 20 10.52 -9.12 0.79
N ILE A 21 10.85 -9.17 2.08
CA ILE A 21 11.92 -10.02 2.62
C ILE A 21 11.51 -11.50 2.56
N THR A 22 10.29 -11.84 2.99
CA THR A 22 9.82 -13.23 3.07
C THR A 22 9.46 -13.85 1.72
N SER A 23 9.06 -13.06 0.73
CA SER A 23 8.75 -13.53 -0.62
C SER A 23 10.01 -13.80 -1.47
N GLY A 24 11.21 -13.77 -0.87
CA GLY A 24 12.48 -13.94 -1.59
C GLY A 24 12.76 -12.84 -2.63
N SER A 25 12.01 -11.73 -2.60
CA SER A 25 12.24 -10.60 -3.51
C SER A 25 13.51 -9.83 -3.15
N PHE A 26 13.94 -9.94 -1.90
CA PHE A 26 15.13 -9.31 -1.35
C PHE A 26 15.90 -10.32 -0.50
N SER A 27 17.09 -10.71 -0.96
CA SER A 27 18.03 -11.47 -0.12
C SER A 27 18.64 -10.53 0.91
N SER A 28 18.60 -10.94 2.18
CA SER A 28 19.26 -10.27 3.31
C SER A 28 20.79 -10.18 3.16
N GLU A 29 21.39 -10.83 2.15
CA GLU A 29 22.84 -10.89 1.98
C GLU A 29 23.43 -9.65 1.28
N ASN A 30 22.60 -8.86 0.59
CA ASN A 30 23.02 -7.58 0.01
C ASN A 30 22.59 -6.42 0.92
N ASN A 31 23.40 -6.14 1.94
CA ASN A 31 23.19 -5.07 2.94
C ASN A 31 22.98 -3.65 2.35
N ASN A 32 23.15 -3.46 1.04
CA ASN A 32 22.99 -2.18 0.33
C ASN A 32 21.75 -2.10 -0.57
N SER A 33 20.92 -3.15 -0.65
CA SER A 33 19.75 -3.11 -1.51
C SER A 33 18.57 -2.44 -0.79
N THR A 34 17.91 -1.47 -1.44
CA THR A 34 16.76 -0.75 -0.90
C THR A 34 15.45 -1.34 -1.44
N ILE A 35 14.52 -1.71 -0.54
CA ILE A 35 13.22 -2.29 -0.92
C ILE A 35 12.32 -1.18 -1.50
N PRO A 36 11.92 -1.26 -2.78
CA PRO A 36 10.97 -0.30 -3.35
C PRO A 36 9.57 -0.59 -2.84
N ILE A 37 8.91 0.43 -2.27
CA ILE A 37 7.52 0.36 -1.81
C ILE A 37 6.74 1.49 -2.49
N PHE A 38 5.71 1.12 -3.26
CA PHE A 38 4.76 2.08 -3.82
C PHE A 38 3.55 2.17 -2.90
N VAL A 39 3.11 3.40 -2.62
CA VAL A 39 2.01 3.68 -1.68
C VAL A 39 0.87 4.37 -2.41
N THR A 40 -0.33 3.86 -2.15
CA THR A 40 -1.59 4.46 -2.57
C THR A 40 -2.50 4.61 -1.35
N ALA A 41 -3.20 5.73 -1.25
CA ALA A 41 -4.17 6.02 -0.19
C ALA A 41 -5.16 7.04 -0.73
N ASP A 42 -6.40 7.05 -0.25
CA ASP A 42 -7.43 8.01 -0.63
C ASP A 42 -7.17 9.44 -0.10
N ASN A 43 -6.32 9.57 0.93
CA ASN A 43 -5.95 10.83 1.57
C ASN A 43 -4.49 11.23 1.27
N SER A 44 -4.27 12.44 0.76
CA SER A 44 -2.92 12.99 0.52
C SER A 44 -2.11 13.13 1.79
N ASP A 45 -2.74 13.49 2.92
CA ASP A 45 -2.03 13.66 4.20
C ASP A 45 -1.40 12.35 4.68
N THR A 46 -2.06 11.22 4.41
CA THR A 46 -1.55 9.88 4.74
C THR A 46 -0.35 9.53 3.87
N VAL A 47 -0.40 9.85 2.57
CA VAL A 47 0.73 9.65 1.65
C VAL A 47 1.92 10.51 2.10
N ASP A 48 1.71 11.80 2.32
CA ASP A 48 2.76 12.73 2.72
C ASP A 48 3.37 12.34 4.06
N TYR A 49 2.55 11.92 5.02
CA TYR A 49 3.01 11.40 6.30
C TYR A 49 3.96 10.21 6.11
N VAL A 50 3.55 9.22 5.31
CA VAL A 50 4.36 8.01 5.06
C VAL A 50 5.66 8.36 4.34
N LEU A 51 5.61 9.18 3.28
CA LEU A 51 6.80 9.60 2.54
C LEU A 51 7.79 10.31 3.46
N ASN A 52 7.32 11.25 4.28
CA ASN A 52 8.16 11.98 5.22
C ASN A 52 8.73 11.06 6.31
N LYS A 53 7.89 10.19 6.90
CA LYS A 53 8.28 9.27 7.97
C LYS A 53 9.37 8.30 7.55
N PHE A 54 9.32 7.79 6.31
CA PHE A 54 10.24 6.78 5.80
C PHE A 54 11.32 7.33 4.84
N SER A 55 11.35 8.63 4.56
CA SER A 55 12.32 9.31 3.70
C SER A 55 13.79 9.02 4.05
N ASN A 56 14.11 8.94 5.36
CA ASN A 56 15.47 8.70 5.86
C ASN A 56 15.81 7.21 6.03
N SER A 57 14.92 6.31 5.59
CA SER A 57 15.19 4.87 5.69
C SER A 57 16.21 4.45 4.65
N THR A 58 17.36 3.93 5.09
CA THR A 58 18.36 3.35 4.17
C THR A 58 17.89 2.05 3.52
N ARG A 59 16.83 1.43 4.07
CA ARG A 59 16.31 0.12 3.64
C ARG A 59 15.05 0.20 2.80
N LEU A 60 14.31 1.31 2.84
CA LEU A 60 13.01 1.45 2.17
C LEU A 60 13.04 2.65 1.23
N ASN A 61 12.66 2.45 -0.03
CA ASN A 61 12.43 3.52 -0.98
C ASN A 61 10.92 3.64 -1.18
N VAL A 62 10.30 4.52 -0.41
CA VAL A 62 8.86 4.70 -0.41
C VAL A 62 8.48 5.81 -1.39
N THR A 63 7.62 5.49 -2.36
CA THR A 63 7.17 6.43 -3.40
C THR A 63 5.65 6.38 -3.54
N SER A 64 5.03 7.46 -4.03
CA SER A 64 3.58 7.49 -4.24
C SER A 64 3.20 7.29 -5.70
N GLY A 65 2.04 6.68 -5.92
CA GLY A 65 1.53 6.38 -7.25
C GLY A 65 0.76 7.51 -7.96
N GLY A 66 0.41 8.58 -7.26
CA GLY A 66 -0.49 9.61 -7.81
C GLY A 66 -0.44 10.94 -7.07
N THR A 67 -0.81 12.02 -7.77
CA THR A 67 -0.57 13.42 -7.36
C THR A 67 -1.78 14.12 -6.71
N LYS A 68 -3.00 13.63 -6.92
CA LYS A 68 -4.23 14.13 -6.27
C LYS A 68 -5.26 13.01 -6.19
N LYS A 69 -5.71 12.71 -4.98
CA LYS A 69 -6.63 11.60 -4.70
C LYS A 69 -7.86 12.21 -4.07
N ILE A 70 -8.95 12.15 -4.82
CA ILE A 70 -10.23 12.76 -4.45
C ILE A 70 -11.22 11.62 -4.35
N HIS A 71 -11.99 11.57 -3.27
CA HIS A 71 -13.21 10.78 -3.18
C HIS A 71 -14.24 11.32 -4.18
N LEU A 72 -14.04 11.08 -5.47
CA LEU A 72 -14.86 11.61 -6.55
C LEU A 72 -16.29 11.12 -6.47
N ALA A 73 -16.53 9.96 -5.85
CA ALA A 73 -17.89 9.44 -5.61
C ALA A 73 -18.82 10.46 -4.92
N PHE A 74 -18.28 11.43 -4.18
CA PHE A 74 -19.05 12.48 -3.48
C PHE A 74 -18.87 13.88 -4.06
N SER A 75 -18.14 14.03 -5.18
CA SER A 75 -17.96 15.31 -5.85
C SER A 75 -19.11 15.58 -6.82
N GLN A 76 -19.40 16.87 -7.07
CA GLN A 76 -20.40 17.29 -8.04
C GLN A 76 -19.84 17.31 -9.49
N PHE A 77 -18.53 17.05 -9.66
CA PHE A 77 -17.80 17.16 -10.92
C PHE A 77 -17.16 15.81 -11.28
N ASN A 78 -17.99 14.79 -11.52
CA ASN A 78 -17.56 13.41 -11.74
C ASN A 78 -17.43 13.10 -13.23
N THR A 79 -16.56 13.83 -13.92
CA THR A 79 -16.22 13.44 -15.29
C THR A 79 -15.35 12.18 -15.26
N PRO A 80 -15.41 11.30 -16.27
CA PRO A 80 -14.59 10.10 -16.34
C PRO A 80 -13.09 10.37 -16.13
N GLU A 81 -12.59 11.50 -16.63
CA GLU A 81 -11.19 11.93 -16.48
C GLU A 81 -10.81 12.16 -15.02
N GLY A 82 -11.77 12.57 -14.18
CA GLY A 82 -11.55 12.70 -12.75
C GLY A 82 -11.07 11.41 -12.11
N PHE A 83 -11.54 10.25 -12.59
CA PHE A 83 -11.17 8.93 -12.06
C PHE A 83 -9.78 8.44 -12.51
N TYR A 84 -9.09 9.17 -13.38
CA TYR A 84 -7.77 8.77 -13.87
C TYR A 84 -6.76 8.39 -12.76
N PRO A 85 -6.64 9.14 -11.63
CA PRO A 85 -5.75 8.75 -10.54
C PRO A 85 -6.09 7.39 -9.92
N ALA A 86 -7.39 7.02 -9.88
CA ALA A 86 -7.81 5.71 -9.40
C ALA A 86 -7.44 4.58 -10.38
N PHE A 87 -7.41 4.85 -11.68
CA PHE A 87 -6.90 3.87 -12.65
C PHE A 87 -5.39 3.71 -12.55
N VAL A 88 -4.64 4.80 -12.35
CA VAL A 88 -3.18 4.76 -12.14
C VAL A 88 -2.84 3.98 -10.87
N ASP A 89 -3.57 4.23 -9.78
CA ASP A 89 -3.41 3.47 -8.54
C ASP A 89 -3.68 1.96 -8.76
N LEU A 90 -4.78 1.58 -9.42
CA LEU A 90 -5.06 0.17 -9.72
C LEU A 90 -3.99 -0.46 -10.61
N TRP A 91 -3.51 0.26 -11.62
CA TRP A 91 -2.43 -0.20 -12.48
C TRP A 91 -1.14 -0.45 -11.69
N LEU A 92 -0.75 0.48 -10.80
CA LEU A 92 0.41 0.30 -9.93
C LEU A 92 0.25 -0.88 -8.98
N LEU A 93 -0.94 -1.07 -8.39
CA LEU A 93 -1.23 -2.19 -7.50
C LEU A 93 -1.19 -3.53 -8.24
N GLY A 94 -1.69 -3.58 -9.48
CA GLY A 94 -1.66 -4.78 -10.32
C GLY A 94 -0.29 -5.11 -10.89
N MET A 95 0.61 -4.12 -11.03
CA MET A 95 1.99 -4.32 -11.46
C MET A 95 2.94 -4.65 -10.30
N ALA A 96 2.48 -4.55 -9.06
CA ALA A 96 3.29 -4.84 -7.88
C ALA A 96 3.58 -6.34 -7.77
N LYS A 97 4.84 -6.70 -7.46
CA LYS A 97 5.20 -8.10 -7.20
C LYS A 97 4.45 -8.69 -6.01
N CYS A 98 4.27 -7.88 -4.97
CA CYS A 98 3.46 -8.21 -3.81
C CYS A 98 2.68 -6.99 -3.37
N LEU A 99 1.44 -7.21 -2.94
CA LEU A 99 0.51 -6.17 -2.57
C LEU A 99 0.13 -6.32 -1.10
N VAL A 100 0.18 -5.21 -0.37
CA VAL A 100 -0.41 -5.09 0.97
C VAL A 100 -1.58 -4.12 0.88
N HIS A 101 -2.74 -4.51 1.39
CA HIS A 101 -3.92 -3.66 1.39
C HIS A 101 -4.69 -3.67 2.70
N GLY A 102 -5.44 -2.59 2.90
CA GLY A 102 -6.35 -2.42 4.03
C GLY A 102 -7.77 -2.90 3.71
N ILE A 103 -8.73 -2.31 4.43
CA ILE A 103 -10.17 -2.56 4.24
C ILE A 103 -10.67 -1.80 3.01
N GLY A 104 -11.71 -2.32 2.34
CA GLY A 104 -12.45 -1.60 1.30
C GLY A 104 -12.32 -2.18 -0.10
N GLY A 105 -11.64 -3.31 -0.27
CA GLY A 105 -11.63 -4.09 -1.52
C GLY A 105 -10.85 -3.47 -2.68
N TYR A 106 -10.58 -2.17 -2.67
CA TYR A 106 -9.85 -1.48 -3.75
C TYR A 106 -8.45 -2.07 -3.99
N GLY A 107 -7.68 -2.29 -2.91
CA GLY A 107 -6.40 -2.99 -3.02
C GLY A 107 -6.56 -4.42 -3.54
N SER A 108 -7.47 -5.20 -2.93
CA SER A 108 -7.77 -6.57 -3.38
C SER A 108 -8.14 -6.65 -4.87
N LEU A 109 -8.91 -5.68 -5.38
CA LEU A 109 -9.20 -5.55 -6.81
C LEU A 109 -7.93 -5.32 -7.64
N GLY A 110 -7.08 -4.37 -7.23
CA GLY A 110 -5.78 -4.14 -7.89
C GLY A 110 -4.92 -5.39 -7.96
N GLY A 111 -4.82 -6.14 -6.85
CA GLY A 111 -4.08 -7.40 -6.82
C GLY A 111 -4.70 -8.50 -7.69
N ALA A 112 -6.03 -8.59 -7.75
CA ALA A 112 -6.72 -9.54 -8.62
C ALA A 112 -6.47 -9.24 -10.11
N LEU A 113 -6.45 -7.96 -10.49
CA LEU A 113 -6.08 -7.53 -11.85
C LEU A 113 -4.63 -7.90 -12.21
N GLY A 114 -3.75 -7.97 -11.20
CA GLY A 114 -2.34 -8.36 -11.34
C GLY A 114 -2.06 -9.87 -11.29
N GLY A 115 -3.08 -10.72 -11.16
CA GLY A 115 -2.94 -12.19 -11.14
C GLY A 115 -2.95 -12.86 -9.76
N GLY A 116 -3.04 -12.11 -8.67
CA GLY A 116 -3.43 -12.67 -7.36
C GLY A 116 -2.33 -13.36 -6.52
N GLU A 117 -1.13 -13.58 -7.05
CA GLU A 117 -0.18 -14.52 -6.44
C GLU A 117 0.41 -14.10 -5.08
N CYS A 118 0.45 -12.80 -4.78
CA CYS A 118 1.14 -12.25 -3.60
C CYS A 118 0.36 -11.08 -2.96
N ILE A 119 -0.82 -11.36 -2.41
CA ILE A 119 -1.72 -10.35 -1.81
C ILE A 119 -1.86 -10.57 -0.30
N PHE A 120 -1.74 -9.50 0.47
CA PHE A 120 -1.76 -9.51 1.92
C PHE A 120 -2.65 -8.43 2.53
N GLU A 121 -3.36 -8.81 3.57
CA GLU A 121 -4.13 -7.86 4.39
C GLU A 121 -3.33 -7.43 5.61
N HIS A 122 -3.11 -6.13 5.81
CA HIS A 122 -2.52 -5.60 7.06
C HIS A 122 -3.57 -5.22 8.12
N ARG A 123 -4.86 -5.27 7.77
CA ARG A 123 -5.99 -4.91 8.65
C ARG A 123 -7.17 -5.85 8.41
N LYS A 124 -7.83 -6.29 9.49
CA LYS A 124 -9.06 -7.10 9.46
C LYS A 124 -10.28 -6.23 9.15
N LYS A 125 -11.40 -6.86 8.76
CA LYS A 125 -12.68 -6.17 8.50
C LYS A 125 -13.23 -5.42 9.71
N ASP A 126 -12.90 -5.84 10.93
CA ASP A 126 -13.28 -5.19 12.19
C ASP A 126 -12.40 -3.98 12.55
N GLY A 127 -11.42 -3.62 11.71
CA GLY A 127 -10.49 -2.52 11.97
C GLY A 127 -9.20 -2.93 12.67
N THR A 128 -9.11 -4.15 13.21
CA THR A 128 -7.93 -4.61 13.97
C THR A 128 -6.72 -4.76 13.05
N LEU A 129 -5.58 -4.21 13.46
CA LEU A 129 -4.31 -4.38 12.76
C LEU A 129 -3.84 -5.84 12.86
N LYS A 130 -3.35 -6.40 11.75
CA LYS A 130 -2.67 -7.69 11.77
C LYS A 130 -1.20 -7.47 12.14
N GLY A 131 -0.71 -8.26 13.09
CA GLY A 131 0.66 -8.15 13.58
C GLY A 131 1.68 -8.53 12.51
N ILE A 132 2.83 -7.85 12.51
CA ILE A 132 3.94 -8.07 11.59
C ILE A 132 4.46 -9.53 11.70
N LEU A 133 4.49 -10.07 12.93
CA LEU A 133 4.99 -11.41 13.23
C LEU A 133 3.96 -12.54 13.02
N SER A 134 2.66 -12.23 13.08
CA SER A 134 1.60 -13.21 12.80
C SER A 134 1.40 -13.47 11.30
N LYS A 135 2.27 -12.89 10.46
CA LYS A 135 2.17 -12.75 9.01
C LYS A 135 0.91 -11.98 8.63
N CYS A 136 1.09 -10.95 7.81
CA CYS A 136 -0.03 -10.49 7.02
C CYS A 136 -0.55 -11.71 6.28
N ASN A 137 -1.82 -12.09 6.47
CA ASN A 137 -2.31 -13.34 5.90
C ASN A 137 -2.35 -13.17 4.39
N LYS A 138 -1.72 -14.11 3.68
CA LYS A 138 -1.91 -14.25 2.24
C LYS A 138 -3.40 -14.56 1.99
N ILE A 139 -4.00 -13.87 1.04
CA ILE A 139 -5.34 -14.24 0.55
C ILE A 139 -5.14 -15.44 -0.39
N GLU A 140 -5.74 -16.59 -0.06
CA GLU A 140 -5.78 -17.80 -0.89
C GLU A 140 -6.86 -17.69 -1.98
#